data_AF-A0AAV6GXI2-F1
#
_entry.id   AF-A0AAV6GXI2-F1
#
_cell.length_a   1.000
_cell.length_b   1.000
_cell.length_c   1.000
_cell.angle_alpha   90.00
_cell.angle_beta   90.00
_cell.angle_gamma   90.00
#
_symmetry.space_group_name_H-M   'P 1'
#
loop_
_entity.id
_entity.type
_entity.pdbx_description
1 polymer ?
#
loop_
_entity_poly.entity_id
_entity_poly.type
_entity_poly.pdbx_seq_one_letter_code
_entity_poly.pdbx_strand_id
1 'polypeptide(L)'
;MSRCVCTHLFLELIESARRPWTSGGVIIPKGAIVMVPTYALHRDPEIWTDPETFNPERFSKENKESIDQYTYMPFGLGPRNCIGMRFALISMKLAIVELLQRFTISTCAETEIPMELGITGFLGPKRPIKLQLSHRSAGTQLTPQGCEAPVLFYYQIPVELDNMGLLAPKRPIKLQLFPRSAGAQLTPRG
;
A
#
# COMPACT_ATOMS: atom_id res chain seq x y z
N MET A 1 -36.21 3.82 -22.58
CA MET A 1 -35.55 2.55 -22.23
C MET A 1 -34.07 2.71 -22.56
N SER A 2 -33.35 3.43 -21.69
CA SER A 2 -31.90 3.64 -21.82
C SER A 2 -31.38 3.71 -20.39
N ARG A 3 -30.99 2.54 -19.86
CA ARG A 3 -30.20 2.48 -18.63
C ARG A 3 -28.88 3.16 -18.96
N CYS A 4 -28.67 4.36 -18.42
CA CYS A 4 -27.42 5.09 -18.59
C CYS A 4 -26.31 4.22 -17.99
N VAL A 5 -25.47 3.70 -18.89
CA VAL A 5 -24.28 2.91 -18.59
C VAL A 5 -23.25 3.88 -18.06
N CYS A 6 -23.16 4.04 -16.73
CA CYS A 6 -22.03 4.73 -16.10
C CYS A 6 -21.76 4.17 -14.70
N THR A 7 -21.81 2.85 -14.56
CA THR A 7 -21.49 2.13 -13.31
C THR A 7 -20.02 1.68 -13.25
N HIS A 8 -19.10 2.33 -13.97
CA HIS A 8 -17.73 1.84 -14.20
C HIS A 8 -16.64 2.68 -13.51
N LEU A 9 -16.89 3.19 -12.29
CA LEU A 9 -15.83 3.68 -11.40
C LEU A 9 -16.23 3.49 -9.93
N PHE A 10 -15.92 2.32 -9.37
CA PHE A 10 -16.31 1.93 -8.01
C PHE A 10 -15.34 2.45 -6.92
N LEU A 11 -14.70 3.60 -7.15
CA LEU A 11 -13.73 4.24 -6.24
C LEU A 11 -14.02 5.73 -5.98
N GLU A 12 -15.22 6.18 -6.32
CA GLU A 12 -15.64 7.56 -6.05
C GLU A 12 -16.18 7.67 -4.62
N LEU A 13 -15.95 8.82 -3.97
CA LEU A 13 -16.63 9.12 -2.71
C LEU A 13 -18.10 9.39 -3.08
N ILE A 14 -18.97 8.41 -2.81
CA ILE A 14 -20.36 8.42 -3.23
C ILE A 14 -21.25 8.74 -2.02
N GLU A 15 -22.02 9.81 -2.09
CA GLU A 15 -23.05 10.14 -1.10
C GLU A 15 -24.40 10.39 -1.77
N SER A 16 -25.48 9.90 -1.15
CA SER A 16 -26.85 10.24 -1.58
C SER A 16 -27.37 11.42 -0.78
N ALA A 17 -27.86 12.44 -1.49
CA ALA A 17 -28.42 13.64 -0.89
C ALA A 17 -29.71 13.31 -0.09
N ARG A 18 -29.65 13.38 1.23
CA ARG A 18 -30.80 13.07 2.12
C ARG A 18 -31.92 14.10 2.07
N ARG A 19 -31.57 15.34 1.70
CA ARG A 19 -32.47 16.49 1.57
C ARG A 19 -32.00 17.35 0.39
N PRO A 20 -32.89 18.13 -0.25
CA PRO A 20 -32.43 19.09 -1.24
C PRO A 20 -31.50 20.11 -0.60
N TRP A 21 -30.41 20.47 -1.27
CA TRP A 21 -29.49 21.51 -0.82
C TRP A 21 -28.84 22.22 -2.01
N THR A 22 -28.40 23.46 -1.80
CA THR A 22 -27.71 24.27 -2.83
C THR A 22 -26.22 24.40 -2.52
N SER A 23 -25.35 24.03 -3.46
CA SER A 23 -23.88 24.18 -3.38
C SER A 23 -23.36 24.95 -4.59
N GLY A 24 -22.58 26.02 -4.40
CA GLY A 24 -21.97 26.76 -5.51
C GLY A 24 -22.97 27.27 -6.56
N GLY A 25 -24.21 27.58 -6.16
CA GLY A 25 -25.30 27.98 -7.06
C GLY A 25 -26.05 26.81 -7.72
N VAL A 26 -25.64 25.56 -7.50
CA VAL A 26 -26.29 24.36 -8.05
C VAL A 26 -27.24 23.74 -7.01
N ILE A 27 -28.47 23.45 -7.42
CA ILE A 27 -29.47 22.76 -6.59
C ILE A 27 -29.31 21.25 -6.77
N ILE A 28 -29.00 20.54 -5.68
CA ILE A 28 -28.89 19.09 -5.64
C ILE A 28 -30.21 18.52 -5.11
N PRO A 29 -30.97 17.76 -5.93
CA PRO A 29 -32.25 17.22 -5.50
C PRO A 29 -32.05 16.08 -4.48
N LYS A 30 -33.06 15.86 -3.65
CA LYS A 30 -33.09 14.71 -2.73
C LYS A 30 -32.98 13.40 -3.53
N GLY A 31 -32.15 12.48 -3.05
CA GLY A 31 -31.89 11.19 -3.69
C GLY A 31 -30.85 11.25 -4.79
N ALA A 32 -30.36 12.43 -5.19
CA ALA A 32 -29.23 12.54 -6.10
C ALA A 32 -28.00 11.84 -5.52
N ILE A 33 -27.25 11.17 -6.38
CA ILE A 33 -25.95 10.59 -6.06
C ILE A 33 -24.89 11.62 -6.40
N VAL A 34 -24.15 12.07 -5.39
CA VAL A 34 -23.00 12.96 -5.55
C VAL A 34 -21.77 12.08 -5.53
N MET A 35 -20.94 12.21 -6.57
CA MET A 35 -19.70 11.45 -6.71
C MET A 35 -18.53 12.41 -6.80
N VAL A 36 -17.47 12.14 -6.04
CA VAL A 36 -16.23 12.92 -6.09
C VAL A 36 -15.18 12.11 -6.88
N PRO A 37 -14.73 12.59 -8.06
CA PRO A 37 -13.81 11.87 -8.92
C PRO A 37 -12.36 12.02 -8.40
N THR A 38 -12.04 11.32 -7.32
CA THR A 38 -10.73 11.39 -6.64
C THR A 38 -9.57 11.09 -7.57
N TYR A 39 -9.70 10.09 -8.45
CA TYR A 39 -8.67 9.73 -9.43
C TYR A 39 -8.33 10.89 -10.38
N ALA A 40 -9.35 11.60 -10.87
CA ALA A 40 -9.18 12.75 -11.75
C ALA A 40 -8.60 13.95 -10.99
N LEU A 41 -9.11 14.25 -9.79
CA LEU A 41 -8.61 15.34 -8.94
C LEU A 41 -7.13 15.18 -8.58
N HIS A 42 -6.66 13.94 -8.35
CA HIS A 42 -5.25 13.67 -8.04
C HIS A 42 -4.33 13.80 -9.25
N ARG A 43 -4.88 13.94 -10.46
CA ARG A 43 -4.17 14.07 -11.73
C ARG A 43 -4.47 15.35 -12.49
N ASP A 44 -5.19 16.27 -11.86
CA ASP A 44 -5.58 17.53 -12.50
C ASP A 44 -4.34 18.42 -12.69
N PRO A 45 -3.96 18.78 -13.93
CA PRO A 45 -2.81 19.64 -14.21
C PRO A 45 -3.00 21.08 -13.71
N GLU A 46 -4.24 21.53 -13.42
CA GLU A 46 -4.49 22.84 -12.82
C GLU A 46 -4.14 22.87 -11.33
N ILE A 47 -4.15 21.70 -10.67
CA ILE A 47 -3.86 21.54 -9.24
C ILE A 47 -2.42 21.05 -9.02
N TRP A 48 -1.95 20.12 -9.86
CA TRP A 48 -0.67 19.43 -9.69
C TRP A 48 0.24 19.69 -10.89
N THR A 49 1.41 20.30 -10.67
CA THR A 49 2.45 20.45 -11.70
C THR A 49 2.97 19.09 -12.13
N ASP A 50 2.90 18.68 -13.41
CA ASP A 50 3.36 17.35 -13.88
C ASP A 50 2.69 16.15 -13.17
N PRO A 51 1.35 16.03 -13.25
CA PRO A 51 0.54 15.13 -12.41
C PRO A 51 0.84 13.63 -12.60
N GLU A 52 1.34 13.24 -13.77
CA GLU A 52 1.64 11.84 -14.09
C GLU A 52 2.99 11.36 -13.55
N THR A 53 3.85 12.29 -13.11
CA THR A 53 5.17 11.95 -12.54
C THR A 53 5.08 11.64 -11.05
N PHE A 54 5.63 10.50 -10.67
CA PHE A 54 5.82 10.13 -9.26
C PHE A 54 6.89 11.03 -8.62
N ASN A 55 6.44 12.04 -7.86
CA ASN A 55 7.30 12.99 -7.16
C ASN A 55 6.95 13.04 -5.64
N PRO A 56 7.71 12.34 -4.78
CA PRO A 56 7.49 12.35 -3.33
C PRO A 56 7.65 13.74 -2.68
N GLU A 57 8.48 14.62 -3.24
CA GLU A 57 8.77 15.95 -2.69
C GLU A 57 7.56 16.90 -2.72
N ARG A 58 6.51 16.56 -3.47
CA ARG A 58 5.21 17.25 -3.35
C ARG A 58 4.67 17.25 -1.93
N PHE A 59 4.96 16.19 -1.17
CA PHE A 59 4.47 16.00 0.19
C PHE A 59 5.56 16.30 1.25
N SER A 60 6.57 17.09 0.88
CA SER A 60 7.59 17.58 1.82
C SER A 60 6.94 18.43 2.93
N LYS A 61 7.68 18.70 4.02
CA LYS A 61 7.14 19.49 5.13
C LYS A 61 6.75 20.91 4.70
N GLU A 62 7.52 21.48 3.77
CA GLU A 62 7.37 22.82 3.24
C GLU A 62 6.15 22.92 2.31
N ASN A 63 5.92 21.90 1.49
CA ASN A 63 4.83 21.89 0.50
C ASN A 63 3.51 21.36 1.09
N LYS A 64 3.54 20.65 2.21
CA LYS A 64 2.34 20.01 2.75
C LYS A 64 1.21 20.99 3.09
N GLU A 65 1.54 22.20 3.51
CA GLU A 65 0.55 23.24 3.85
C GLU A 65 -0.11 23.87 2.62
N SER A 66 0.51 23.78 1.45
CA SER A 66 -0.08 24.31 0.20
C SER A 66 -1.07 23.36 -0.47
N ILE A 67 -1.15 22.10 -0.01
CA ILE A 67 -2.06 21.10 -0.57
C ILE A 67 -3.45 21.28 0.06
N ASP A 68 -4.44 21.63 -0.78
CA ASP A 68 -5.83 21.65 -0.35
C ASP A 68 -6.33 20.24 -0.01
N GLN A 69 -6.83 20.06 1.21
CA GLN A 69 -7.41 18.82 1.71
C GLN A 69 -8.58 18.29 0.86
N TYR A 70 -9.28 19.15 0.12
CA TYR A 70 -10.39 18.77 -0.77
C TYR A 70 -9.92 18.34 -2.16
N THR A 71 -8.65 18.55 -2.48
CA THR A 71 -8.04 18.08 -3.74
C THR A 71 -7.32 16.74 -3.54
N TYR A 72 -6.76 16.50 -2.35
CA TYR A 72 -6.05 15.26 -2.00
C TYR A 72 -6.74 14.44 -0.91
N MET A 73 -7.67 13.55 -1.32
CA MET A 73 -8.47 12.71 -0.42
C MET A 73 -8.30 11.19 -0.63
N PRO A 74 -7.09 10.61 -0.48
CA PRO A 74 -6.86 9.17 -0.69
C PRO A 74 -7.58 8.26 0.32
N PHE A 75 -7.96 8.79 1.49
CA PHE A 75 -8.70 8.08 2.54
C PHE A 75 -10.12 8.65 2.75
N GLY A 76 -10.61 9.45 1.80
CA GLY A 76 -11.83 10.25 1.96
C GLY A 76 -11.69 11.37 2.99
N LEU A 77 -12.76 12.16 3.14
CA LEU A 77 -12.81 13.30 4.07
C LEU A 77 -14.15 13.29 4.82
N GLY A 78 -14.18 13.96 5.99
CA GLY A 78 -15.38 14.07 6.82
C GLY A 78 -15.64 12.85 7.71
N PRO A 79 -16.83 12.75 8.33
CA PRO A 79 -17.14 11.75 9.37
C PRO A 79 -17.24 10.32 8.85
N ARG A 80 -17.23 10.12 7.53
CA ARG A 80 -17.29 8.81 6.86
C ARG A 80 -15.99 8.50 6.10
N ASN A 81 -14.89 9.15 6.47
CA ASN A 81 -13.57 8.81 5.96
C ASN A 81 -13.13 7.41 6.42
N CYS A 82 -12.02 6.92 5.86
CA CYS A 82 -11.49 5.60 6.20
C CYS A 82 -11.10 5.52 7.69
N ILE A 83 -11.89 4.80 8.47
CA ILE A 83 -11.61 4.52 9.89
C ILE A 83 -10.25 3.81 10.07
N GLY A 84 -9.81 3.05 9.06
CA GLY A 84 -8.55 2.32 9.05
C GLY A 84 -7.33 3.15 8.62
N MET A 85 -7.48 4.45 8.32
CA MET A 85 -6.39 5.28 7.77
C MET A 85 -5.10 5.19 8.60
N ARG A 86 -5.20 5.37 9.92
CA ARG A 86 -4.03 5.35 10.81
C ARG A 86 -3.37 3.96 10.84
N PHE A 87 -4.18 2.91 10.89
CA PHE A 87 -3.70 1.54 10.88
C PHE A 87 -3.00 1.21 9.55
N ALA A 88 -3.61 1.54 8.42
CA ALA A 88 -3.05 1.30 7.10
C ALA A 88 -1.70 2.02 6.92
N LEU A 89 -1.62 3.30 7.31
CA LEU A 89 -0.38 4.08 7.20
C LEU A 89 0.76 3.49 8.03
N ILE A 90 0.48 3.03 9.27
CA ILE A 90 1.51 2.43 10.13
C ILE A 90 1.94 1.08 9.56
N SER A 91 0.99 0.20 9.23
CA SER A 91 1.27 -1.13 8.68
C SER A 91 2.07 -1.07 7.38
N MET A 92 1.71 -0.17 6.46
CA MET A 92 2.46 0.02 5.20
C MET A 92 3.86 0.55 5.45
N LYS A 93 4.03 1.53 6.34
CA LYS A 93 5.37 2.06 6.67
C LYS A 93 6.27 0.99 7.28
N LEU A 94 5.75 0.19 8.21
CA LEU A 94 6.52 -0.91 8.81
C LEU A 94 6.93 -1.94 7.76
N ALA A 95 6.00 -2.35 6.89
CA ALA A 95 6.30 -3.29 5.81
C ALA A 95 7.37 -2.76 4.84
N ILE A 96 7.27 -1.48 4.44
CA ILE A 96 8.24 -0.85 3.54
C ILE A 96 9.61 -0.74 4.21
N VAL A 97 9.68 -0.32 5.48
CA VAL A 97 10.94 -0.22 6.23
C VAL A 97 11.61 -1.59 6.33
N GLU A 98 10.86 -2.62 6.70
CA GLU A 98 11.36 -3.98 6.82
C GLU A 98 11.91 -4.51 5.49
N LEU A 99 11.18 -4.26 4.40
CA LEU A 99 11.57 -4.68 3.06
C LEU A 99 12.85 -3.97 2.60
N LEU A 100 12.92 -2.65 2.76
CA LEU A 100 14.04 -1.83 2.30
C LEU A 100 15.32 -2.02 3.14
N GLN A 101 15.19 -2.41 4.41
CA GLN A 101 16.33 -2.73 5.27
C GLN A 101 17.03 -4.02 4.84
N ARG A 102 16.27 -5.04 4.40
CA ARG A 102 16.82 -6.37 4.07
C ARG A 102 17.04 -6.59 2.58
N PHE A 103 16.34 -5.85 1.72
CA PHE A 103 16.37 -6.09 0.28
C PHE A 103 16.59 -4.79 -0.49
N THR A 104 17.25 -4.94 -1.64
CA THR A 104 17.26 -3.97 -2.73
C THR A 104 16.26 -4.46 -3.77
N ILE A 105 15.33 -3.59 -4.15
CA ILE A 105 14.26 -3.86 -5.10
C ILE A 105 14.69 -3.30 -6.45
N SER A 106 14.71 -4.12 -7.50
CA SER A 106 15.01 -3.71 -8.87
C SER A 106 13.98 -4.25 -9.85
N THR A 107 13.88 -3.62 -11.02
CA THR A 107 13.07 -4.14 -12.13
C THR A 107 13.75 -5.34 -12.78
N CYS A 108 12.97 -6.19 -13.44
CA CYS A 108 13.45 -7.31 -14.23
C CYS A 108 12.90 -7.24 -15.66
N ALA A 109 13.36 -8.10 -16.56
CA ALA A 109 12.90 -8.13 -17.95
C ALA A 109 11.37 -8.36 -18.09
N GLU A 110 10.74 -8.93 -17.06
CA GLU A 110 9.31 -9.20 -17.02
C GLU A 110 8.50 -8.06 -16.36
N THR A 111 9.17 -7.03 -15.82
CA THR A 111 8.49 -5.86 -15.26
C THR A 111 7.89 -5.02 -16.39
N GLU A 112 6.59 -4.84 -16.38
CA GLU A 112 5.89 -3.97 -17.32
C GLU A 112 6.11 -2.49 -16.98
N ILE A 113 6.66 -1.73 -17.93
CA ILE A 113 6.94 -0.30 -17.79
C ILE A 113 6.49 0.40 -19.08
N PRO A 114 5.57 1.38 -19.04
CA PRO A 114 4.82 1.85 -17.86
C PRO A 114 3.77 0.82 -17.41
N MET A 115 3.44 0.84 -16.11
CA MET A 115 2.40 -0.02 -15.54
C MET A 115 1.00 0.39 -16.01
N GLU A 116 0.26 -0.52 -16.64
CA GLU A 116 -1.15 -0.31 -16.96
C GLU A 116 -2.07 -0.58 -15.76
N LEU A 117 -3.02 0.33 -15.51
CA LEU A 117 -4.04 0.16 -14.47
C LEU A 117 -5.26 -0.60 -15.03
N GLY A 118 -5.73 -1.57 -14.27
CA GLY A 118 -7.03 -2.21 -14.48
C GLY A 118 -8.13 -1.41 -13.80
N ILE A 119 -9.26 -1.28 -14.48
CA ILE A 119 -10.45 -0.55 -13.98
C ILE A 119 -11.56 -1.49 -13.48
N THR A 120 -11.32 -2.81 -13.49
CA THR A 120 -12.32 -3.81 -13.12
C THR A 120 -12.33 -4.02 -11.60
N GLY A 121 -13.33 -3.46 -10.93
CA GLY A 121 -13.51 -3.58 -9.48
C GLY A 121 -12.65 -2.58 -8.72
N PHE A 122 -11.46 -2.99 -8.28
CA PHE A 122 -10.52 -2.12 -7.57
C PHE A 122 -9.48 -1.55 -8.51
N LEU A 123 -9.06 -0.30 -8.28
CA LEU A 123 -7.92 0.29 -8.97
C LEU A 123 -6.66 -0.46 -8.55
N GLY A 124 -6.10 -1.20 -9.50
CA GLY A 124 -4.90 -1.99 -9.31
C GLY A 124 -4.20 -2.19 -10.64
N PRO A 125 -3.02 -2.80 -10.65
CA PRO A 125 -2.32 -3.10 -11.89
C PRO A 125 -3.13 -4.13 -12.69
N LYS A 126 -3.22 -3.93 -14.01
CA LYS A 126 -3.93 -4.84 -14.92
C LYS A 126 -3.27 -6.22 -14.97
N ARG A 127 -1.96 -6.27 -14.74
CA ARG A 127 -1.14 -7.49 -14.68
C ARG A 127 -0.33 -7.51 -13.37
N PRO A 128 0.01 -8.68 -12.81
CA PRO A 128 0.84 -8.76 -11.62
C PRO A 128 2.19 -8.06 -11.82
N ILE A 129 2.59 -7.22 -10.85
CA ILE A 129 3.89 -6.53 -10.87
C ILE A 129 4.97 -7.54 -10.48
N LYS A 130 5.91 -7.80 -11.40
CA LYS A 130 7.08 -8.64 -11.14
C LYS A 130 8.29 -7.77 -10.86
N LEU A 131 8.99 -8.03 -9.76
CA LEU A 131 10.18 -7.31 -9.33
C LEU A 131 11.24 -8.31 -8.87
N GLN A 132 12.50 -7.92 -8.98
CA GLN A 132 13.62 -8.68 -8.44
C GLN A 132 13.99 -8.13 -7.06
N LEU A 133 14.18 -9.04 -6.11
CA LEU A 133 14.67 -8.74 -4.76
C LEU A 133 16.07 -9.31 -4.62
N SER A 134 17.06 -8.46 -4.36
CA SER A 134 18.40 -8.88 -3.95
C SER A 134 18.59 -8.59 -2.47
N HIS A 135 19.17 -9.51 -1.71
CA HIS A 135 19.45 -9.27 -0.30
C HIS A 135 20.43 -8.12 -0.18
N ARG A 136 20.09 -7.10 0.61
CA ARG A 136 21.01 -6.04 1.00
C ARG A 136 21.94 -6.68 2.01
N SER A 137 23.19 -6.93 1.62
CA SER A 137 24.22 -7.41 2.53
C SER A 137 24.34 -6.43 3.70
N ALA A 138 23.61 -6.68 4.79
CA ALA A 138 23.87 -6.03 6.05
C ALA A 138 25.21 -6.58 6.52
N GLY A 139 26.20 -5.68 6.63
CA GLY A 139 27.60 -5.89 7.00
C GLY A 139 28.02 -7.29 7.43
N THR A 140 29.09 -7.79 6.81
CA THR A 140 29.98 -8.86 7.27
C THR A 140 29.69 -9.31 8.70
N GLN A 141 28.89 -10.38 8.86
CA GLN A 141 29.12 -11.20 10.04
C GLN A 141 30.46 -11.88 9.78
N LEU A 142 31.49 -11.50 10.52
CA LEU A 142 32.70 -12.30 10.66
C LEU A 142 32.28 -13.62 11.31
N THR A 143 31.87 -14.59 10.49
CA THR A 143 31.82 -15.99 10.92
C THR A 143 33.27 -16.47 10.99
N PRO A 144 33.76 -17.01 12.12
CA PRO A 144 35.18 -17.38 12.28
C PRO A 144 35.68 -18.50 11.35
N GLN A 145 34.86 -19.05 10.45
CA GLN A 145 35.25 -20.17 9.61
C GLN A 145 34.63 -20.02 8.22
N GLY A 146 35.48 -19.78 7.23
CA GLY A 146 35.10 -19.60 5.84
C GLY A 146 34.60 -20.90 5.22
N CYS A 147 33.34 -20.90 4.80
CA CYS A 147 32.81 -21.74 3.73
C CYS A 147 31.66 -20.93 3.09
N GLU A 148 31.90 -20.38 1.89
CA GLU A 148 30.86 -19.76 1.08
C GLU A 148 29.88 -20.84 0.60
N ALA A 149 28.59 -20.62 0.87
CA ALA A 149 27.52 -21.20 0.08
C ALA A 149 26.55 -20.07 -0.28
N PRO A 150 26.21 -19.86 -1.56
CA PRO A 150 25.21 -18.89 -1.93
C PRO A 150 23.87 -19.39 -1.41
N VAL A 151 23.33 -18.66 -0.45
CA VAL A 151 22.02 -18.96 0.11
C VAL A 151 20.96 -18.51 -0.90
N LEU A 152 20.67 -19.35 -1.88
CA LEU A 152 19.51 -19.22 -2.75
C LEU A 152 18.25 -19.57 -1.95
N PHE A 153 17.80 -18.64 -1.10
CA PHE A 153 16.44 -18.70 -0.56
C PHE A 153 15.47 -18.18 -1.62
N TYR A 154 14.90 -19.08 -2.42
CA TYR A 154 13.63 -18.80 -3.10
C TYR A 154 12.56 -18.61 -2.01
N TYR A 155 12.23 -17.36 -1.68
CA TYR A 155 10.99 -17.06 -0.98
C TYR A 155 9.84 -17.16 -1.98
N GLN A 156 9.32 -18.38 -2.18
CA GLN A 156 7.93 -18.52 -2.60
C GLN A 156 7.07 -18.10 -1.41
N ILE A 157 6.45 -16.93 -1.49
CA ILE A 157 5.31 -16.58 -0.64
C ILE A 157 4.15 -17.42 -1.18
N PRO A 158 3.67 -18.47 -0.50
CA PRO A 158 2.52 -19.21 -0.97
C PRO A 158 1.29 -18.34 -0.73
N VAL A 159 0.78 -17.69 -1.78
CA VAL A 159 -0.55 -17.08 -1.79
C VAL A 159 -1.46 -18.04 -2.54
N GLU A 160 -2.10 -18.95 -1.81
CA GLU A 160 -3.15 -19.81 -2.38
C GLU A 160 -4.51 -19.19 -2.01
N LEU A 161 -5.30 -18.87 -3.03
CA LEU A 161 -6.63 -18.28 -2.92
C LEU A 161 -7.63 -19.38 -2.54
N ASP A 162 -8.11 -19.39 -1.30
CA ASP A 162 -9.29 -20.19 -0.94
C ASP A 162 -10.55 -19.56 -1.55
N ASN A 163 -11.48 -20.40 -2.04
CA ASN A 163 -12.69 -20.10 -2.84
C ASN A 163 -13.72 -19.13 -2.21
N MET A 164 -13.38 -18.37 -1.16
CA MET A 164 -14.22 -17.35 -0.54
C MET A 164 -13.50 -16.02 -0.22
N GLY A 165 -12.26 -15.81 -0.68
CA GLY A 165 -11.65 -14.47 -0.76
C GLY A 165 -11.39 -13.73 0.57
N LEU A 166 -11.28 -14.43 1.70
CA LEU A 166 -10.98 -13.84 3.01
C LEU A 166 -9.68 -14.42 3.60
N LEU A 167 -8.75 -13.53 3.94
CA LEU A 167 -7.48 -13.85 4.62
C LEU A 167 -7.74 -14.25 6.08
N ALA A 168 -7.78 -15.56 6.35
CA ALA A 168 -7.78 -16.09 7.72
C ALA A 168 -6.48 -16.87 7.99
N PRO A 169 -5.69 -16.53 9.02
CA PRO A 169 -4.51 -17.31 9.40
C PRO A 169 -4.96 -18.65 10.00
N LYS A 170 -4.71 -19.76 9.30
CA LYS A 170 -5.24 -21.07 9.69
C LYS A 170 -4.44 -21.87 10.73
N ARG A 171 -3.34 -21.37 11.32
CA ARG A 171 -2.65 -22.05 12.44
C ARG A 171 -1.97 -21.08 13.41
N PRO A 172 -1.93 -21.36 14.72
CA PRO A 172 -1.27 -20.50 15.70
C PRO A 172 0.24 -20.45 15.42
N ILE A 173 0.81 -19.24 15.50
CA ILE A 173 2.25 -19.00 15.49
C ILE A 173 2.84 -19.76 16.69
N LYS A 174 3.47 -20.91 16.44
CA LYS A 174 4.34 -21.53 17.45
C LYS A 174 5.57 -20.64 17.58
N LEU A 175 5.55 -19.79 18.60
CA LEU A 175 6.74 -19.12 19.12
C LEU A 175 7.67 -20.21 19.68
N GLN A 176 8.56 -20.76 18.85
CA GLN A 176 9.65 -21.59 19.36
C GLN A 176 10.64 -20.67 20.08
N LEU A 177 10.47 -20.56 21.40
CA LEU A 177 11.51 -20.10 22.29
C LEU A 177 12.71 -21.04 22.13
N PHE A 178 13.81 -20.54 21.56
CA PHE A 178 15.08 -21.25 21.57
C PHE A 178 15.50 -21.52 23.02
N PRO A 179 16.01 -22.72 23.34
CA PRO A 179 16.41 -23.07 24.70
C PRO A 179 17.55 -22.16 25.17
N ARG A 180 17.36 -21.62 26.38
CA ARG A 180 18.39 -20.93 27.17
C ARG A 180 19.58 -21.89 27.30
N SER A 181 20.72 -21.54 26.70
CA SER A 181 21.96 -22.32 26.78
C SER A 181 22.28 -22.63 28.25
N ALA A 182 22.34 -23.92 28.57
CA ALA A 182 22.70 -24.41 29.89
C ALA A 182 24.19 -24.21 30.18
N GLY A 183 24.49 -23.78 31.41
CA GLY A 183 25.69 -24.17 32.16
C GLY A 183 27.03 -23.54 31.78
N ALA A 184 27.32 -22.35 32.31
CA ALA A 184 28.68 -21.96 32.64
C ALA A 184 28.96 -22.41 34.09
N GLN A 185 29.66 -23.53 34.27
CA GLN A 185 30.21 -23.95 35.56
C GLN A 185 31.38 -23.02 35.95
N LEU A 186 31.24 -22.31 37.06
CA LEU A 186 32.33 -21.63 37.74
C LEU A 186 33.11 -22.67 38.56
N THR A 187 34.37 -22.91 38.20
CA THR A 187 35.33 -23.65 39.03
C THR A 187 35.85 -22.76 40.16
N PRO A 188 35.96 -23.22 41.42
CA PRO A 188 36.60 -22.46 42.48
C PRO A 188 38.12 -22.44 42.25
N ARG A 189 38.73 -21.25 42.26
CA ARG A 189 40.17 -21.09 42.51
C ARG A 189 40.43 -21.36 43.99
N GLY A 190 41.55 -22.03 44.27
CA GLY A 190 42.02 -22.35 45.62
C GLY A 190 42.55 -21.16 46.40
#